data_AF-A0A2V9PFF2-F1
#
_entry.id   AF-A0A2V9PFF2-F1
#
_cell.length_a   1.000
_cell.length_b   1.000
_cell.length_c   1.000
_cell.angle_alpha   90.00
_cell.angle_beta   90.00
_cell.angle_gamma   90.00
#
_symmetry.space_group_name_H-M   'P 1'
#
loop_
_entity.id
_entity.type
_entity.pdbx_description
1 polymer ?
#
loop_
_entity_poly.entity_id
_entity_poly.type
_entity_poly.pdbx_seq_one_letter_code
_entity_poly.pdbx_strand_id
1 'polypeptide(L)'
;MLVLFQKYGAKVKESDASHTSGMENFLWTRLAGVVFLPKRKSTVDVAKLHSMSPERVREYIRDGGFASYYERPDEEMLAFWRTGVEETRNIIANDWA
;
A
#
# COMPACT_ATOMS: atom_id res chain seq x y z
N MET A 1 0.96 -18.68 7.40
CA MET A 1 1.26 -17.80 6.25
C MET A 1 1.73 -16.40 6.67
N LEU A 2 2.24 -16.19 7.90
CA LEU A 2 2.41 -14.84 8.49
C LEU A 2 3.83 -14.54 8.98
N VAL A 3 4.85 -15.26 8.50
CA VAL A 3 6.25 -15.05 8.92
C VAL A 3 7.17 -14.59 7.78
N LEU A 4 6.63 -14.46 6.57
CA LEU A 4 7.38 -13.95 5.42
C LEU A 4 7.11 -12.44 5.34
N PHE A 5 8.16 -11.61 5.25
CA PHE A 5 8.11 -10.14 5.11
C PHE A 5 7.99 -9.28 6.39
N GLN A 6 8.79 -9.55 7.42
CA GLN A 6 8.77 -8.78 8.67
C GLN A 6 9.27 -7.33 8.50
N LYS A 7 10.37 -7.12 7.77
CA LYS A 7 10.94 -5.78 7.58
C LYS A 7 10.05 -4.93 6.69
N TYR A 8 9.52 -5.51 5.61
CA TYR A 8 8.55 -4.81 4.77
C TYR A 8 7.30 -4.44 5.56
N GLY A 9 6.74 -5.39 6.32
CA GLY A 9 5.56 -5.15 7.16
C GLY A 9 5.77 -4.06 8.23
N ALA A 10 6.97 -3.98 8.83
CA ALA A 10 7.32 -2.91 9.76
C ALA A 10 7.31 -1.53 9.06
N LYS A 11 7.92 -1.43 7.87
CA LYS A 11 7.89 -0.19 7.07
C LYS A 11 6.47 0.23 6.71
N VAL A 12 5.59 -0.71 6.35
CA VAL A 12 4.19 -0.40 6.04
C VAL A 12 3.50 0.25 7.25
N LYS A 13 3.72 -0.30 8.46
CA LYS A 13 3.16 0.28 9.70
C LYS A 13 3.68 1.69 9.98
N GLU A 14 4.98 1.93 9.78
CA GLU A 14 5.59 3.26 9.96
C GLU A 14 5.07 4.30 8.96
N SER A 15 4.69 3.86 7.75
CA SER A 15 4.17 4.73 6.69
C SER A 15 2.70 5.11 6.85
N ASP A 16 2.01 4.64 7.90
CA ASP A 16 0.56 4.80 8.10
C ASP A 16 -0.31 4.29 6.93
N ALA A 17 0.26 3.38 6.11
CA ALA A 17 -0.40 2.76 4.98
C ALA A 17 -1.16 1.51 5.43
N SER A 18 -2.38 1.35 4.92
CA SER A 18 -3.16 0.13 5.09
C SER A 18 -2.98 -0.83 3.92
N HIS A 19 -3.49 -2.07 4.07
CA HIS A 19 -3.85 -2.88 2.91
C HIS A 19 -4.77 -2.06 2.00
N THR A 20 -4.63 -2.24 0.67
CA THR A 20 -5.35 -1.47 -0.36
C THR A 20 -5.24 0.05 -0.20
N SER A 21 -4.12 0.56 0.32
CA SER A 21 -3.90 2.00 0.53
C SER A 21 -3.77 2.82 -0.75
N GLY A 22 -3.36 2.20 -1.87
CA GLY A 22 -3.02 2.91 -3.10
C GLY A 22 -1.69 3.68 -3.01
N MET A 23 -0.89 3.45 -1.97
CA MET A 23 0.40 4.14 -1.75
C MET A 23 1.50 3.73 -2.75
N GLU A 24 1.33 2.60 -3.44
CA GLU A 24 2.36 1.94 -4.27
C GLU A 24 2.61 2.68 -5.62
N ASN A 25 2.94 3.96 -5.51
CA ASN A 25 3.25 4.88 -6.58
C ASN A 25 4.78 4.98 -6.75
N PHE A 26 5.37 3.89 -7.22
CA PHE A 26 6.81 3.81 -7.50
C PHE A 26 7.20 4.73 -8.66
N LEU A 27 8.48 5.14 -8.70
CA LEU A 27 8.98 6.07 -9.73
C LEU A 27 8.67 5.58 -11.15
N TRP A 28 8.72 4.26 -11.38
CA TRP A 28 8.46 3.64 -12.68
C TRP A 28 6.97 3.37 -12.96
N THR A 29 6.06 3.59 -11.99
CA THR A 29 4.61 3.50 -12.19
C THR A 29 3.91 4.86 -12.25
N ARG A 30 4.65 5.96 -12.01
CA ARG A 30 4.12 7.32 -12.10
C ARG A 30 3.77 7.72 -13.52
N LEU A 31 2.66 8.44 -13.65
CA LEU A 31 2.19 8.99 -14.90
C LEU A 31 2.78 10.38 -15.11
N ALA A 32 3.42 10.61 -16.25
CA ALA A 32 3.99 11.90 -16.59
C ALA A 32 2.91 13.00 -16.62
N GLY A 33 3.19 14.14 -15.99
CA GLY A 33 2.27 15.29 -15.93
C GLY A 33 1.09 15.13 -14.97
N VAL A 34 0.97 14.00 -14.27
CA VAL A 34 -0.05 13.80 -13.21
C VAL A 34 0.56 14.19 -11.87
N VAL A 35 -0.09 15.13 -11.19
CA VAL A 35 0.29 15.56 -9.83
C VAL A 35 -0.78 15.08 -8.87
N PHE A 36 -0.39 14.29 -7.88
CA PHE A 36 -1.28 13.91 -6.79
C PHE A 36 -1.37 15.04 -5.76
N LEU A 37 -2.56 15.26 -5.21
CA LEU A 37 -2.72 16.20 -4.11
C LEU A 37 -1.92 15.68 -2.91
N PRO A 38 -1.15 16.53 -2.19
CA PRO A 38 -0.40 16.15 -1.00
C PRO A 38 -1.33 16.01 0.22
N LYS A 39 -2.45 15.31 0.02
CA LYS A 39 -3.50 15.11 1.01
C LYS A 39 -3.73 13.63 1.19
N ARG A 40 -3.67 13.21 2.45
CA ARG A 40 -4.03 11.85 2.83
C ARG A 40 -5.53 11.60 2.62
N LYS A 41 -5.87 10.46 2.02
CA LYS A 41 -7.24 9.96 2.02
C LYS A 41 -7.67 9.59 3.45
N SER A 42 -8.89 9.96 3.83
CA SER A 42 -9.46 9.55 5.12
C SER A 42 -9.59 8.04 5.21
N THR A 43 -9.36 7.48 6.39
CA THR A 43 -9.54 6.06 6.65
C THR A 43 -10.96 5.62 6.37
N VAL A 44 -11.09 4.56 5.58
CA VAL A 44 -12.35 3.89 5.29
C VAL A 44 -12.84 3.16 6.54
N ASP A 45 -14.12 3.36 6.89
CA ASP A 45 -14.77 2.62 7.96
C ASP A 45 -15.15 1.21 7.46
N VAL A 46 -14.30 0.24 7.77
CA VAL A 46 -14.47 -1.15 7.35
C VAL A 46 -15.72 -1.78 7.95
N ALA A 47 -16.09 -1.43 9.19
CA ALA A 47 -17.31 -1.93 9.81
C ALA A 47 -18.55 -1.46 9.04
N LYS A 48 -18.54 -0.20 8.59
CA LYS A 48 -19.61 0.34 7.75
C LYS A 48 -19.70 -0.40 6.41
N LEU A 49 -18.57 -0.77 5.79
CA LEU A 49 -18.57 -1.50 4.52
C LEU A 49 -19.37 -2.80 4.59
N HIS A 50 -19.26 -3.55 5.69
CA HIS A 50 -19.95 -4.84 5.87
C HIS A 50 -21.48 -4.72 5.88
N SER A 51 -22.01 -3.51 6.08
CA SER A 51 -23.46 -3.24 6.07
C SER A 51 -23.98 -2.65 4.76
N MET A 52 -23.10 -2.38 3.79
CA MET A 52 -23.44 -1.75 2.52
C MET A 52 -23.69 -2.78 1.41
N SER A 53 -24.54 -2.43 0.44
CA SER A 53 -24.60 -3.17 -0.82
C SER A 53 -23.32 -2.94 -1.66
N PRO A 54 -22.99 -3.83 -2.60
CA PRO A 54 -21.82 -3.65 -3.47
C PRO A 54 -21.79 -2.30 -4.22
N GLU A 55 -22.95 -1.82 -4.66
CA GLU A 55 -23.09 -0.53 -5.35
C GLU A 55 -22.71 0.63 -4.42
N ARG A 56 -23.18 0.57 -3.16
CA ARG A 56 -22.87 1.56 -2.13
C ARG A 56 -21.40 1.53 -1.71
N VAL A 57 -20.79 0.35 -1.65
CA VAL A 57 -19.34 0.22 -1.39
C VAL A 57 -18.54 0.91 -2.50
N ARG A 58 -18.89 0.69 -3.77
CA ARG A 58 -18.23 1.37 -4.91
C ARG A 58 -18.35 2.89 -4.82
N GLU A 59 -19.55 3.39 -4.54
CA GLU A 59 -19.79 4.84 -4.35
C GLU A 59 -19.00 5.42 -3.17
N TYR A 60 -18.90 4.67 -2.07
CA TYR A 60 -18.25 5.14 -0.85
C TYR A 60 -16.71 5.13 -0.95
N ILE A 61 -16.11 4.03 -1.42
CA ILE A 61 -14.65 3.91 -1.53
C ILE A 61 -14.12 4.66 -2.76
N ARG A 62 -14.92 4.77 -3.82
CA ARG A 62 -14.59 5.42 -5.11
C ARG A 62 -13.45 4.72 -5.85
N ASP A 63 -12.22 5.14 -5.63
CA ASP A 63 -11.02 4.67 -6.33
C ASP A 63 -10.44 3.35 -5.77
N GLY A 64 -11.11 2.75 -4.79
CA GLY A 64 -10.67 1.50 -4.16
C GLY A 64 -9.66 1.66 -3.02
N GLY A 65 -9.13 2.88 -2.78
CA GLY A 65 -8.13 3.14 -1.74
C GLY A 65 -8.69 3.19 -0.31
N PHE A 66 -8.01 2.60 0.68
CA PHE A 66 -8.54 2.50 2.05
C PHE A 66 -8.02 3.56 3.01
N ALA A 67 -6.76 3.96 2.87
CA ALA A 67 -6.15 5.11 3.55
C ALA A 67 -4.67 5.21 3.13
N SER A 68 -4.26 6.30 2.49
CA SER A 68 -2.86 6.75 2.43
C SER A 68 -2.76 8.09 1.67
N TYR A 69 -1.55 8.62 1.60
CA TYR A 69 -1.12 9.51 0.54
C TYR A 69 -1.00 8.72 -0.77
N TYR A 70 -1.49 9.28 -1.86
CA TYR A 70 -1.36 8.67 -3.19
C TYR A 70 0.07 8.76 -3.74
N GLU A 71 0.86 9.70 -3.23
CA GLU A 71 2.26 9.86 -3.59
C GLU A 71 3.11 9.99 -2.31
N ARG A 72 4.21 9.25 -2.29
CA ARG A 72 5.22 9.27 -1.23
C ARG A 72 6.56 9.68 -1.84
N PRO A 73 7.51 10.19 -1.03
CA PRO A 73 8.86 10.48 -1.50
C PRO A 73 9.52 9.26 -2.16
N ASP A 74 10.27 9.52 -3.22
CA ASP A 74 10.94 8.51 -4.04
C ASP A 74 11.85 7.61 -3.23
N GLU A 75 12.60 8.21 -2.31
CA GLU A 75 13.51 7.51 -1.41
C GLU A 75 12.79 6.49 -0.54
N GLU A 76 11.59 6.84 -0.06
CA GLU A 76 10.77 5.95 0.75
C GLU A 76 10.26 4.78 -0.09
N MET A 77 9.70 5.06 -1.28
CA MET A 77 9.21 4.01 -2.19
C MET A 77 10.33 3.07 -2.64
N LEU A 78 11.53 3.59 -2.88
CA LEU A 78 12.70 2.77 -3.20
C LEU A 78 13.15 1.91 -2.01
N ALA A 79 13.06 2.42 -0.77
CA ALA A 79 13.37 1.63 0.42
C ALA A 79 12.39 0.47 0.62
N PHE A 80 11.09 0.70 0.36
CA PHE A 80 10.07 -0.37 0.34
C PHE A 80 10.41 -1.44 -0.69
N TRP A 81 10.68 -1.03 -1.94
CA TRP A 81 11.03 -1.96 -3.02
C TRP A 81 12.24 -2.81 -2.69
N ARG A 82 13.35 -2.18 -2.27
CA ARG A 82 14.58 -2.90 -1.91
C ARG A 82 14.33 -3.93 -0.81
N THR A 83 13.62 -3.51 0.25
CA THR A 83 13.30 -4.40 1.37
C THR A 83 12.48 -5.61 0.93
N GLY A 84 11.42 -5.39 0.15
CA GLY A 84 10.57 -6.47 -0.35
C GLY A 84 11.33 -7.44 -1.26
N VAL A 85 12.16 -6.92 -2.18
CA VAL A 85 12.99 -7.74 -3.08
C VAL A 85 14.02 -8.55 -2.30
N GLU A 86 14.75 -7.93 -1.37
CA GLU A 86 15.77 -8.60 -0.55
C GLU A 86 15.16 -9.71 0.30
N GLU A 87 14.05 -9.44 1.00
CA GLU A 87 13.35 -10.45 1.80
C GLU A 87 12.82 -11.60 0.93
N THR A 88 12.20 -11.28 -0.22
CA THR A 88 11.69 -12.30 -1.16
C THR A 88 12.80 -13.20 -1.64
N ARG A 89 13.94 -12.62 -2.05
CA ARG A 89 15.10 -13.39 -2.53
C ARG A 89 15.68 -14.28 -1.43
N ASN A 90 15.78 -13.78 -0.20
CA ASN A 90 16.28 -14.58 0.91
C ASN A 90 15.37 -15.79 1.17
N ILE A 91 14.05 -15.59 1.16
CA ILE A 91 13.07 -16.66 1.33
C ILE A 91 13.26 -17.73 0.25
N ILE A 92 13.30 -17.31 -1.02
CA ILE A 92 13.46 -18.24 -2.15
C ILE A 92 14.78 -19.01 -2.06
N ALA A 93 15.87 -18.35 -1.67
CA ALA A 93 17.21 -18.95 -1.68
C ALA A 93 17.46 -19.87 -0.47
N ASN A 94 16.94 -19.53 0.71
CA ASN A 94 17.37 -20.12 1.97
C ASN A 94 16.24 -20.76 2.79
N ASP A 95 14.99 -20.29 2.63
CA ASP A 95 13.88 -20.65 3.51
C ASP A 95 12.70 -21.29 2.74
N TRP A 96 12.90 -21.63 1.46
CA TRP A 96 11.90 -22.29 0.63
C TRP A 96 11.90 -23.80 0.92
N ALA A 97 10.88 -24.26 1.65
CA ALA A 97 10.64 -25.67 1.96
C ALA A 97 9.29 -26.13 1.38
#